data_AF-A0A4V2B1U3-F1
#
_entry.id   AF-A0A4V2B1U3-F1
#
_cell.length_a   1.000
_cell.length_b   1.000
_cell.length_c   1.000
_cell.angle_alpha   90.00
_cell.angle_beta   90.00
_cell.angle_gamma   90.00
#
_symmetry.space_group_name_H-M   'P 1'
#
loop_
_entity.id
_entity.type
_entity.pdbx_description
1 polymer ?
#
loop_
_entity_poly.entity_id
_entity_poly.type
_entity_poly.pdbx_seq_one_letter_code
_entity_poly.pdbx_strand_id
1 'polypeptide(L)'
;MQNSKLQLRQLDGEWISQLKSASGQCDHFWKDFVGTPVMDRRTSRLSYELSDARLSDLADVLELDPEQLLNQTVNLRIFEAHMQGNVNELPERYRKGAFSRIRTSAHIFDAAEKKFGWRGRKHLLRRMQVNEATLGELPLRISLNFLVDVCQELEFMGISTAEFQKMGSTAVLRNYHTPAGDQFRETRSLKEMMERGFSETIRNYFENNYDYKLVYLTSSVAIVDGYGRGEVLDALGTKRMGSALTCQCKIGMFASVTAYKHLPFAKVTEVRCVHRGDPFCRYVIDFSHGHALERSRSGLPPKVSVEYSTKSEKT
;
A
#
# COMPACT_ATOMS: atom_id res chain seq x y z
N MET A 1 27.76 32.43 34.17
CA MET A 1 26.67 31.81 33.39
C MET A 1 25.57 32.85 33.23
N GLN A 2 25.43 33.47 32.05
CA GLN A 2 24.31 34.36 31.76
C GLN A 2 23.07 33.50 31.56
N ASN A 3 22.01 33.73 32.35
CA ASN A 3 20.70 33.15 32.11
C ASN A 3 20.16 33.74 30.80
N SER A 4 20.37 33.03 29.69
CA SER A 4 19.70 33.31 28.43
C SER A 4 18.20 33.22 28.68
N LYS A 5 17.52 34.38 28.71
CA LYS A 5 16.06 34.41 28.74
C LYS A 5 15.57 33.72 27.48
N LEU A 6 14.84 32.62 27.63
CA LEU A 6 14.13 31.99 26.52
C LEU A 6 13.25 33.05 25.84
N GLN A 7 13.52 33.34 24.57
CA GLN A 7 12.62 34.13 23.76
C GLN A 7 11.43 33.26 23.40
N LEU A 8 10.25 33.64 23.88
CA LEU A 8 8.99 33.02 23.49
C LEU A 8 8.41 33.78 22.31
N ARG A 9 7.99 33.05 21.29
CA ARG A 9 7.28 33.55 20.12
C ARG A 9 5.78 33.45 20.38
N GLN A 10 5.06 34.51 20.04
CA GLN A 10 3.62 34.59 20.22
C GLN A 10 2.91 34.28 18.90
N LEU A 11 2.02 33.29 18.89
CA LEU A 11 1.12 33.00 17.78
C LEU A 11 -0.31 33.41 18.14
N ASP A 12 -1.01 33.98 17.16
CA ASP A 12 -2.41 34.37 17.31
C ASP A 12 -3.32 33.13 17.46
N GLY A 13 -4.29 33.20 18.36
CA GLY A 13 -5.16 32.07 18.66
C GLY A 13 -6.16 31.73 17.54
N GLU A 14 -6.61 32.73 16.77
CA GLU A 14 -7.44 32.51 15.59
C GLU A 14 -6.63 31.81 14.50
N TRP A 15 -5.38 32.24 14.29
CA TRP A 15 -4.45 31.59 13.37
C TRP A 15 -4.23 30.10 13.70
N ILE A 16 -3.97 29.77 14.96
CA ILE A 16 -3.85 28.37 15.41
C ILE A 16 -5.15 27.58 15.18
N SER A 17 -6.31 28.20 15.41
CA SER A 17 -7.61 27.56 15.15
C SER A 17 -7.79 27.22 13.66
N GLN A 18 -7.41 28.15 12.77
CA GLN A 18 -7.46 27.93 11.33
C GLN A 18 -6.50 26.82 10.88
N LEU A 19 -5.25 26.83 11.35
CA LEU A 19 -4.28 25.75 11.09
C LEU A 19 -4.78 24.40 11.62
N LYS A 20 -5.41 24.38 12.80
CA LYS A 20 -6.01 23.18 13.38
C LYS A 20 -7.10 22.61 12.47
N SER A 21 -8.02 23.45 12.02
CA SER A 21 -9.06 23.07 11.06
C SER A 21 -8.46 22.52 9.76
N ALA A 22 -7.51 23.25 9.16
CA ALA A 22 -6.89 22.87 7.90
C ALA A 22 -6.05 21.57 7.99
N SER A 23 -5.42 21.31 9.14
CA SER A 23 -4.60 20.10 9.34
C SER A 23 -5.41 18.81 9.58
N GLY A 24 -6.69 18.94 9.97
CA GLY A 24 -7.52 17.85 10.46
C GLY A 24 -6.94 17.09 11.67
N GLN A 25 -5.96 17.66 12.39
CA GLN A 25 -5.35 17.04 13.57
C GLN A 25 -6.25 17.22 14.81
N CYS A 26 -6.24 16.24 15.72
CA CYS A 26 -7.07 16.28 16.91
C CYS A 26 -6.54 17.27 17.96
N ASP A 27 -7.38 17.64 18.92
CA ASP A 27 -7.05 18.61 19.98
C ASP A 27 -5.83 18.22 20.81
N HIS A 28 -5.65 16.92 21.06
CA HIS A 28 -4.50 16.42 21.82
C HIS A 28 -3.18 16.71 21.11
N PHE A 29 -3.13 16.56 19.78
CA PHE A 29 -1.95 16.92 18.99
C PHE A 29 -1.57 18.39 19.22
N TRP A 30 -2.53 19.30 19.05
CA TRP A 30 -2.25 20.73 19.21
C TRP A 30 -1.83 21.07 20.63
N LYS A 31 -2.49 20.48 21.63
CA LYS A 31 -2.11 20.70 23.04
C LYS A 31 -0.67 20.27 23.34
N ASP A 32 -0.19 19.20 22.71
CA ASP A 32 1.19 18.70 22.91
C ASP A 32 2.24 19.66 22.32
N PHE A 33 1.97 20.29 21.17
CA PHE A 33 2.91 21.20 20.50
C PHE A 33 2.79 22.66 20.94
N VAL A 34 1.57 23.22 20.90
CA VAL A 34 1.33 24.65 21.19
C VAL A 34 1.01 24.92 22.66
N GLY A 35 0.72 23.88 23.46
CA GLY A 35 0.38 24.03 24.88
C GLY A 35 -1.04 24.53 25.11
N THR A 36 -1.23 25.27 26.21
CA THR A 36 -2.52 25.87 26.59
C THR A 36 -2.52 27.35 26.18
N PRO A 37 -3.59 27.87 25.58
CA PRO A 37 -3.62 29.27 25.19
C PRO A 37 -3.57 30.20 26.42
N VAL A 38 -2.90 31.34 26.27
CA VAL A 38 -2.85 32.43 27.23
C VAL A 38 -3.80 33.53 26.75
N MET A 39 -4.71 33.97 27.62
CA MET A 39 -5.60 35.09 27.34
C MET A 39 -4.83 36.41 27.53
N ASP A 40 -4.66 37.18 26.46
CA ASP A 40 -4.18 38.54 26.56
C ASP A 40 -5.28 39.43 27.14
N ARG A 41 -5.07 39.91 28.37
CA ARG A 41 -6.05 40.74 29.09
C ARG A 41 -6.34 42.08 28.43
N ARG A 42 -5.47 42.58 27.55
CA ARG A 42 -5.66 43.87 26.86
C ARG A 42 -6.54 43.73 25.63
N THR A 43 -6.33 42.66 24.87
CA THR A 43 -7.04 42.42 23.60
C THR A 43 -8.20 41.46 23.75
N SER A 44 -8.30 40.77 24.89
CA SER A 44 -9.22 39.64 25.11
C SER A 44 -9.09 38.55 24.05
N ARG A 45 -7.90 38.42 23.44
CA ARG A 45 -7.58 37.40 22.44
C ARG A 45 -6.76 36.28 23.06
N LEU A 46 -6.97 35.07 22.58
CA LEU A 46 -6.12 33.94 22.90
C LEU A 46 -4.82 34.05 22.10
N SER A 47 -3.72 33.73 22.73
CA SER A 47 -2.42 33.60 22.08
C SER A 47 -1.67 32.38 22.61
N TYR A 48 -0.73 31.88 21.83
CA TYR A 48 0.11 30.75 22.22
C TYR A 48 1.55 31.20 22.28
N GLU A 49 2.25 30.82 23.35
CA GLU A 49 3.66 31.10 23.53
C GLU A 49 4.48 29.83 23.25
N LEU A 50 5.28 29.87 22.18
CA LEU A 50 6.17 28.76 21.82
C LEU A 50 7.63 29.19 21.92
N SER A 51 8.46 28.33 22.51
CA SER A 51 9.91 28.39 22.32
C SER A 51 10.27 28.11 20.85
N ASP A 52 11.38 28.66 20.36
CA ASP A 52 11.88 28.37 19.00
C ASP A 52 11.99 26.85 18.70
N ALA A 53 12.41 26.04 19.68
CA ALA A 53 12.48 24.58 19.52
C ALA A 53 11.12 23.94 19.20
N ARG A 54 10.07 24.26 19.97
CA ARG A 54 8.71 23.77 19.72
C ARG A 54 8.10 24.28 18.42
N LEU A 55 8.43 25.53 18.04
CA LEU A 55 8.00 26.06 16.74
C LEU A 55 8.63 25.26 15.61
N SER A 56 9.93 24.94 15.70
CA SER A 56 10.63 24.06 14.76
C SER A 56 10.00 22.66 14.74
N ASP A 57 9.77 22.05 15.90
CA ASP A 57 9.14 20.72 15.98
C ASP A 57 7.75 20.71 15.33
N LEU A 58 6.93 21.74 15.58
CA LEU A 58 5.62 21.89 14.96
C LEU A 58 5.74 22.07 13.45
N ALA A 59 6.67 22.90 12.99
CA ALA A 59 6.93 23.15 11.58
C ALA A 59 7.34 21.87 10.84
N ASP A 60 8.27 21.10 11.42
CA ASP A 60 8.75 19.83 10.88
C ASP A 60 7.59 18.82 10.76
N VAL A 61 6.75 18.72 11.79
CA VAL A 61 5.63 17.77 11.80
C VAL A 61 4.53 18.17 10.82
N LEU A 62 4.31 19.47 10.62
CA LEU A 62 3.36 20.01 9.65
C LEU A 62 3.95 20.12 8.22
N GLU A 63 5.25 19.85 8.05
CA GLU A 63 5.99 20.02 6.80
C GLU A 63 5.89 21.46 6.26
N LEU A 64 6.03 22.43 7.17
CA LEU A 64 5.96 23.87 6.90
C LEU A 64 7.29 24.57 7.23
N ASP A 65 7.50 25.73 6.64
CA ASP A 65 8.59 26.63 7.03
C ASP A 65 8.25 27.30 8.39
N PRO A 66 9.12 27.20 9.42
CA PRO A 66 8.92 27.88 10.69
C PRO A 66 8.61 29.38 10.56
N GLU A 67 9.24 30.07 9.62
CA GLU A 67 9.02 31.50 9.38
C GLU A 67 7.63 31.76 8.81
N GLN A 68 7.10 30.87 7.97
CA GLN A 68 5.73 31.00 7.47
C GLN A 68 4.70 30.80 8.58
N LEU A 69 4.96 29.86 9.50
CA LEU A 69 4.12 29.65 10.68
C LEU A 69 4.15 30.86 11.61
N LEU A 70 5.34 31.41 11.87
CA LEU A 70 5.53 32.56 12.74
C LEU A 70 4.88 33.84 12.17
N ASN A 71 5.10 34.10 10.87
CA ASN A 71 4.58 35.28 10.18
C ASN A 71 3.15 35.11 9.67
N GLN A 72 2.53 33.95 9.92
CA GLN A 72 1.15 33.62 9.54
C GLN A 72 0.89 33.74 8.02
N THR A 73 1.88 33.39 7.21
CA THR A 73 1.83 33.50 5.74
C THR A 73 1.55 32.16 5.04
N VAL A 74 1.21 31.11 5.79
CA VAL A 74 0.89 29.79 5.22
C VAL A 74 -0.39 29.90 4.39
N ASN A 75 -0.35 29.45 3.13
CA ASN A 75 -1.56 29.33 2.32
C ASN A 75 -2.39 28.15 2.83
N LEU A 76 -3.38 28.44 3.68
CA LEU A 76 -4.20 27.43 4.36
C LEU A 76 -4.90 26.46 3.40
N ARG A 77 -5.29 26.91 2.20
CA ARG A 77 -5.94 26.04 1.20
C ARG A 77 -4.96 25.01 0.62
N ILE A 78 -3.73 25.44 0.33
CA ILE A 78 -2.66 24.54 -0.15
C ILE A 78 -2.25 23.58 0.97
N PHE A 79 -2.12 24.10 2.20
CA PHE A 79 -1.80 23.30 3.38
C PHE A 79 -2.88 22.26 3.66
N GLU A 80 -4.16 22.62 3.64
CA GLU A 80 -5.28 21.70 3.81
C GLU A 80 -5.27 20.60 2.74
N ALA A 81 -5.12 20.96 1.46
CA ALA A 81 -5.04 20.01 0.37
C ALA A 81 -3.83 19.06 0.52
N HIS A 82 -2.71 19.54 1.06
CA HIS A 82 -1.55 18.70 1.37
C HIS A 82 -1.82 17.76 2.55
N MET A 83 -2.42 18.27 3.64
CA MET A 83 -2.66 17.52 4.87
C MET A 83 -3.76 16.48 4.77
N GLN A 84 -4.81 16.77 4.00
CA GLN A 84 -6.02 15.95 3.92
C GLN A 84 -6.22 15.27 2.55
N GLY A 85 -5.37 15.61 1.56
CA GLY A 85 -5.57 15.24 0.17
C GLY A 85 -6.72 16.00 -0.48
N ASN A 86 -6.81 15.94 -1.81
CA ASN A 86 -7.97 16.46 -2.53
C ASN A 86 -9.01 15.35 -2.69
N VAL A 87 -10.21 15.53 -2.13
CA VAL A 87 -11.32 14.57 -2.23
C VAL A 87 -11.73 14.32 -3.67
N ASN A 88 -11.60 15.33 -4.54
CA ASN A 88 -12.11 15.28 -5.91
C ASN A 88 -11.06 14.85 -6.93
N GLU A 89 -9.78 14.78 -6.55
CA GLU A 89 -8.70 14.60 -7.52
C GLU A 89 -7.47 13.92 -6.90
N LEU A 90 -6.96 12.88 -7.58
CA LEU A 90 -5.67 12.30 -7.25
C LEU A 90 -4.52 13.23 -7.69
N PRO A 91 -3.39 13.25 -6.95
CA PRO A 91 -2.18 13.91 -7.41
C PRO A 91 -1.81 13.50 -8.85
N GLU A 92 -1.32 14.46 -9.65
CA GLU A 92 -1.00 14.25 -11.06
C GLU A 92 -0.08 13.04 -11.31
N ARG A 93 0.92 12.85 -10.43
CA ARG A 93 1.85 11.71 -10.49
C ARG A 93 1.17 10.34 -10.41
N TYR A 94 -0.04 10.26 -9.85
CA TYR A 94 -0.82 9.03 -9.75
C TYR A 94 -1.92 8.88 -10.80
N ARG A 95 -2.15 9.92 -11.61
CA ARG A 95 -3.09 9.87 -12.75
C ARG A 95 -2.43 9.33 -14.01
N LYS A 96 -1.14 9.60 -14.20
CA LYS A 96 -0.36 9.07 -15.33
C LYS A 96 -0.19 7.56 -15.21
N GLY A 97 -0.61 6.82 -16.24
CA GLY A 97 -0.56 5.35 -16.22
C GLY A 97 -1.53 4.71 -15.20
N ALA A 98 -2.66 5.36 -14.92
CA ALA A 98 -3.68 4.87 -13.99
C ALA A 98 -4.49 3.70 -14.58
N PHE A 99 -3.90 2.50 -14.63
CA PHE A 99 -4.54 1.30 -15.15
C PHE A 99 -5.10 0.36 -14.06
N SER A 100 -4.60 0.47 -12.83
CA SER A 100 -5.04 -0.35 -11.69
C SER A 100 -6.15 0.34 -10.91
N ARG A 101 -6.95 -0.42 -10.15
CA ARG A 101 -8.02 0.14 -9.30
C ARG A 101 -7.46 0.49 -7.92
N ILE A 102 -7.83 1.64 -7.35
CA ILE A 102 -7.27 2.05 -6.05
C ILE A 102 -7.53 1.05 -4.91
N ARG A 103 -8.67 0.35 -4.97
CA ARG A 103 -9.02 -0.73 -4.03
C ARG A 103 -7.94 -1.80 -3.88
N THR A 104 -7.12 -2.01 -4.92
CA THR A 104 -6.07 -3.03 -4.90
C THR A 104 -4.91 -2.61 -4.00
N SER A 105 -4.78 -1.32 -3.67
CA SER A 105 -3.81 -0.80 -2.71
C SER A 105 -4.41 -0.53 -1.32
N ALA A 106 -5.74 -0.41 -1.20
CA ALA A 106 -6.42 -0.11 0.07
C ALA A 106 -6.10 -1.12 1.21
N HIS A 107 -5.86 -2.39 0.87
CA HIS A 107 -5.51 -3.42 1.86
C HIS A 107 -4.16 -3.16 2.57
N ILE A 108 -3.26 -2.41 1.93
CA ILE A 108 -1.96 -2.04 2.51
C ILE A 108 -2.16 -0.98 3.61
N PHE A 109 -3.09 -0.04 3.41
CA PHE A 109 -3.42 0.95 4.43
C PHE A 109 -4.04 0.31 5.68
N ASP A 110 -4.87 -0.72 5.52
CA ASP A 110 -5.38 -1.47 6.68
C ASP A 110 -4.27 -2.20 7.44
N ALA A 111 -3.32 -2.79 6.71
CA ALA A 111 -2.23 -3.49 7.33
C ALA A 111 -1.27 -2.52 8.04
N ALA A 112 -1.05 -1.34 7.46
CA ALA A 112 -0.33 -0.24 8.08
C ALA A 112 -1.05 0.25 9.35
N GLU A 113 -2.36 0.42 9.31
CA GLU A 113 -3.17 0.81 10.47
C GLU A 113 -3.10 -0.24 11.58
N LYS A 114 -3.16 -1.53 11.25
CA LYS A 114 -3.00 -2.60 12.25
C LYS A 114 -1.64 -2.57 12.95
N LYS A 115 -0.58 -2.12 12.27
CA LYS A 115 0.78 -2.07 12.85
C LYS A 115 1.09 -0.75 13.55
N PHE A 116 0.71 0.37 12.96
CA PHE A 116 1.08 1.72 13.42
C PHE A 116 -0.09 2.53 13.99
N GLY A 117 -1.28 1.92 14.06
CA GLY A 117 -2.52 2.60 14.44
C GLY A 117 -3.01 3.58 13.37
N TRP A 118 -4.13 4.24 13.68
CA TRP A 118 -4.75 5.24 12.81
C TRP A 118 -3.80 6.39 12.44
N ARG A 119 -2.81 6.71 13.30
CA ARG A 119 -1.79 7.74 13.03
C ARG A 119 -0.88 7.37 11.87
N GLY A 120 -0.42 6.12 11.81
CA GLY A 120 0.40 5.66 10.68
C GLY A 120 -0.38 5.66 9.37
N ARG A 121 -1.65 5.27 9.40
CA ARG A 121 -2.54 5.38 8.23
C ARG A 121 -2.68 6.84 7.76
N LYS A 122 -2.99 7.75 8.69
CA LYS A 122 -3.14 9.18 8.38
C LYS A 122 -1.84 9.78 7.82
N HIS A 123 -0.70 9.38 8.37
CA HIS A 123 0.60 9.79 7.87
C HIS A 123 0.78 9.34 6.41
N LEU A 124 0.54 8.06 6.08
CA LEU A 124 0.63 7.57 4.70
C LEU A 124 -0.26 8.35 3.73
N LEU A 125 -1.53 8.58 4.10
CA LEU A 125 -2.46 9.35 3.27
C LEU A 125 -1.95 10.75 2.99
N ARG A 126 -1.41 11.43 4.01
CA ARG A 126 -0.80 12.75 3.87
C ARG A 126 0.41 12.71 2.93
N ARG A 127 1.33 11.77 3.13
CA ARG A 127 2.52 11.60 2.27
C ARG A 127 2.14 11.36 0.82
N MET A 128 1.06 10.60 0.61
CA MET A 128 0.51 10.37 -0.72
C MET A 128 -0.38 11.53 -1.21
N GLN A 129 -0.75 12.49 -0.37
CA GLN A 129 -1.72 13.56 -0.68
C GLN A 129 -3.05 12.99 -1.21
N VAL A 130 -3.51 11.88 -0.63
CA VAL A 130 -4.76 11.19 -1.00
C VAL A 130 -5.73 11.25 0.16
N ASN A 131 -6.99 11.56 -0.12
CA ASN A 131 -8.03 11.56 0.89
C ASN A 131 -8.47 10.13 1.24
N GLU A 132 -8.83 9.89 2.50
CA GLU A 132 -9.31 8.57 2.97
C GLU A 132 -10.52 8.07 2.16
N ALA A 133 -11.47 8.95 1.83
CA ALA A 133 -12.67 8.59 1.08
C ALA A 133 -12.34 7.99 -0.29
N THR A 134 -11.27 8.47 -0.91
CA THR A 134 -10.77 8.02 -2.21
C THR A 134 -10.39 6.53 -2.21
N LEU A 135 -9.97 5.97 -1.06
CA LEU A 135 -9.66 4.54 -0.94
C LEU A 135 -10.89 3.62 -1.01
N GLY A 136 -12.08 4.17 -0.74
CA GLY A 136 -13.36 3.45 -0.81
C GLY A 136 -14.03 3.46 -2.19
N GLU A 137 -13.58 4.33 -3.10
CA GLU A 137 -14.23 4.51 -4.40
C GLU A 137 -13.88 3.41 -5.40
N LEU A 138 -14.85 2.55 -5.72
CA LEU A 138 -14.68 1.38 -6.58
C LEU A 138 -14.24 1.65 -8.03
N PRO A 139 -14.65 2.75 -8.72
CA PRO A 139 -14.28 2.95 -10.12
C PRO A 139 -12.93 3.66 -10.30
N LEU A 140 -12.36 4.24 -9.23
CA LEU A 140 -11.20 5.09 -9.37
C LEU A 140 -9.96 4.27 -9.75
N ARG A 141 -9.31 4.71 -10.82
CA ARG A 141 -8.05 4.13 -11.28
C ARG A 141 -6.86 4.91 -10.74
N ILE A 142 -5.76 4.20 -10.49
CA ILE A 142 -4.53 4.75 -9.93
C ILE A 142 -3.30 4.14 -10.59
N SER A 143 -2.26 4.96 -10.72
CA SER A 143 -0.94 4.56 -11.21
C SER A 143 -0.27 3.56 -10.27
N LEU A 144 0.52 2.65 -10.83
CA LEU A 144 1.39 1.77 -10.03
C LEU A 144 2.38 2.56 -9.15
N ASN A 145 2.75 3.78 -9.56
CA ASN A 145 3.64 4.63 -8.77
C ASN A 145 3.07 4.92 -7.37
N PHE A 146 1.75 4.98 -7.21
CA PHE A 146 1.13 5.11 -5.89
C PHE A 146 1.51 3.95 -4.97
N LEU A 147 1.43 2.72 -5.47
CA LEU A 147 1.77 1.54 -4.70
C LEU A 147 3.28 1.51 -4.37
N VAL A 148 4.13 1.96 -5.30
CA VAL A 148 5.57 2.08 -5.08
C VAL A 148 5.87 3.05 -3.95
N ASP A 149 5.30 4.26 -4.01
CA ASP A 149 5.53 5.32 -3.02
C ASP A 149 5.00 4.91 -1.64
N VAL A 150 3.83 4.26 -1.57
CA VAL A 150 3.30 3.69 -0.31
C VAL A 150 4.25 2.64 0.27
N CYS A 151 4.76 1.73 -0.55
CA CYS A 151 5.71 0.71 -0.09
C CYS A 151 7.03 1.33 0.40
N GLN A 152 7.54 2.35 -0.28
CA GLN A 152 8.77 3.04 0.13
C GLN A 152 8.60 3.77 1.47
N GLU A 153 7.48 4.48 1.65
CA GLU A 153 7.18 5.14 2.92
C GLU A 153 7.02 4.13 4.06
N LEU A 154 6.37 2.99 3.80
CA LEU A 154 6.27 1.91 4.77
C LEU A 154 7.63 1.29 5.14
N GLU A 155 8.52 1.12 4.17
CA GLU A 155 9.90 0.67 4.44
C GLU A 155 10.63 1.68 5.34
N PHE A 156 10.51 2.98 5.04
CA PHE A 156 11.05 4.05 5.89
C PHE A 156 10.49 4.02 7.32
N MET A 157 9.21 3.68 7.48
CA MET A 157 8.55 3.46 8.78
C MET A 157 8.94 2.13 9.47
N GLY A 158 9.87 1.35 8.91
CA GLY A 158 10.37 0.11 9.50
C GLY A 158 9.54 -1.13 9.20
N ILE A 159 8.80 -1.15 8.09
CA ILE A 159 8.22 -2.40 7.56
C ILE A 159 9.32 -3.27 6.95
N SER A 160 9.40 -4.51 7.41
CA SER A 160 10.32 -5.50 6.85
C SER A 160 9.77 -6.15 5.57
N THR A 161 10.66 -6.76 4.78
CA THR A 161 10.30 -7.57 3.60
C THR A 161 9.25 -8.65 3.91
N ALA A 162 9.40 -9.37 5.02
CA ALA A 162 8.45 -10.41 5.42
C ALA A 162 7.05 -9.84 5.72
N GLU A 163 6.99 -8.62 6.25
CA GLU A 163 5.72 -7.95 6.50
C GLU A 163 5.05 -7.51 5.21
N PHE A 164 5.76 -7.06 4.18
CA PHE A 164 5.15 -6.80 2.86
C PHE A 164 4.49 -8.05 2.27
N GLN A 165 5.10 -9.22 2.42
CA GLN A 165 4.47 -10.48 2.02
C GLN A 165 3.19 -10.75 2.84
N LYS A 166 3.24 -10.53 4.16
CA LYS A 166 2.05 -10.64 5.01
C LYS A 166 0.96 -9.65 4.58
N MET A 167 1.30 -8.40 4.27
CA MET A 167 0.35 -7.38 3.79
C MET A 167 -0.34 -7.85 2.51
N GLY A 168 0.43 -8.27 1.51
CA GLY A 168 -0.12 -8.78 0.25
C GLY A 168 -1.04 -9.99 0.45
N SER A 169 -0.74 -10.85 1.41
CA SER A 169 -1.59 -12.01 1.73
C SER A 169 -2.95 -11.64 2.32
N THR A 170 -3.10 -10.42 2.88
CA THR A 170 -4.40 -9.94 3.38
C THR A 170 -5.40 -9.61 2.25
N ALA A 171 -4.94 -9.59 0.99
CA ALA A 171 -5.80 -9.37 -0.16
C ALA A 171 -6.96 -10.37 -0.22
N VAL A 172 -6.77 -11.62 0.22
CA VAL A 172 -7.85 -12.62 0.29
C VAL A 172 -9.00 -12.19 1.19
N LEU A 173 -8.72 -11.54 2.33
CA LEU A 173 -9.76 -11.14 3.30
C LEU A 173 -10.71 -10.11 2.72
N ARG A 174 -10.18 -9.14 1.99
CA ARG A 174 -10.98 -8.09 1.34
C ARG A 174 -11.71 -8.57 0.10
N ASN A 175 -11.12 -9.52 -0.63
CA ASN A 175 -11.67 -9.98 -1.90
C ASN A 175 -12.49 -11.27 -1.77
N TYR A 176 -12.58 -11.87 -0.57
CA TYR A 176 -13.30 -13.12 -0.33
C TYR A 176 -14.74 -13.04 -0.85
N HIS A 177 -15.55 -12.10 -0.36
CA HIS A 177 -16.96 -11.96 -0.76
C HIS A 177 -17.15 -11.03 -1.97
N THR A 178 -16.25 -11.11 -2.96
CA THR A 178 -16.34 -10.31 -4.19
C THR A 178 -16.42 -11.23 -5.40
N PRO A 179 -16.84 -10.74 -6.58
CA PRO A 179 -16.86 -11.55 -7.81
C PRO A 179 -15.52 -12.21 -8.12
N ALA A 180 -14.40 -11.58 -7.77
CA ALA A 180 -13.07 -12.17 -7.94
C ALA A 180 -12.84 -13.36 -7.01
N GLY A 181 -13.28 -13.26 -5.75
CA GLY A 181 -13.22 -14.35 -4.80
C GLY A 181 -14.16 -15.50 -5.15
N ASP A 182 -15.34 -15.20 -5.69
CA ASP A 182 -16.30 -16.19 -6.16
C ASP A 182 -15.68 -17.08 -7.24
N GLN A 183 -15.01 -16.46 -8.23
CA GLN A 183 -14.30 -17.18 -9.30
C GLN A 183 -13.26 -18.18 -8.77
N PHE A 184 -12.55 -17.83 -7.69
CA PHE A 184 -11.59 -18.73 -7.06
C PHE A 184 -12.28 -19.86 -6.30
N ARG A 185 -13.35 -19.56 -5.54
CA ARG A 185 -14.07 -20.58 -4.74
C ARG A 185 -14.80 -21.61 -5.58
N GLU A 186 -15.30 -21.22 -6.74
CA GLU A 186 -16.04 -22.08 -7.65
C GLU A 186 -15.16 -23.10 -8.41
N THR A 187 -13.84 -22.95 -8.35
CA THR A 187 -12.91 -23.89 -9.01
C THR A 187 -12.97 -25.29 -8.38
N ARG A 188 -12.77 -26.34 -9.17
CA ARG A 188 -12.86 -27.74 -8.71
C ARG A 188 -11.59 -28.23 -8.03
N SER A 189 -10.44 -27.66 -8.39
CA SER A 189 -9.13 -28.03 -7.82
C SER A 189 -8.21 -26.83 -7.65
N LEU A 190 -7.15 -26.94 -6.84
CA LEU A 190 -6.10 -25.92 -6.79
C LEU A 190 -5.40 -25.69 -8.15
N LYS A 191 -5.28 -26.73 -8.97
CA LYS A 191 -4.73 -26.61 -10.32
C LYS A 191 -5.57 -25.65 -11.17
N GLU A 192 -6.87 -25.89 -11.22
CA GLU A 192 -7.83 -25.05 -11.95
C GLU A 192 -7.88 -23.63 -11.37
N MET A 193 -7.78 -23.50 -10.04
CA MET A 193 -7.69 -22.20 -9.37
C MET A 193 -6.48 -21.38 -9.84
N MET A 194 -5.30 -22.00 -9.97
CA MET A 194 -4.10 -21.32 -10.48
C MET A 194 -4.24 -20.99 -11.96
N GLU A 195 -4.74 -21.92 -12.77
CA GLU A 195 -4.99 -21.72 -14.20
C GLU A 195 -5.91 -20.50 -14.44
N ARG A 196 -7.11 -20.52 -13.85
CA ARG A 196 -8.09 -19.43 -13.96
C ARG A 196 -7.59 -18.13 -13.34
N GLY A 197 -6.88 -18.24 -12.22
CA GLY A 197 -6.29 -17.11 -11.51
C GLY A 197 -5.38 -16.27 -12.39
N PHE A 198 -4.44 -16.92 -13.06
CA PHE A 198 -3.43 -16.25 -13.88
C PHE A 198 -3.86 -15.98 -15.32
N SER A 199 -4.88 -16.68 -15.86
CA SER A 199 -5.42 -16.39 -17.19
C SER A 199 -6.46 -15.26 -17.18
N GLU A 200 -7.28 -15.16 -16.13
CA GLU A 200 -8.47 -14.31 -16.11
C GLU A 200 -8.57 -13.45 -14.86
N THR A 201 -8.60 -14.07 -13.67
CA THR A 201 -9.05 -13.40 -12.46
C THR A 201 -8.11 -12.27 -12.01
N ILE A 202 -6.79 -12.52 -11.99
CA ILE A 202 -5.81 -11.51 -11.55
C ILE A 202 -5.85 -10.28 -12.44
N ARG A 203 -5.87 -10.47 -13.77
CA ARG A 203 -5.92 -9.39 -14.75
C ARG A 203 -7.18 -8.53 -14.61
N ASN A 204 -8.33 -9.18 -14.43
CA ASN A 204 -9.61 -8.49 -14.42
C ASN A 204 -9.93 -7.79 -13.09
N TYR A 205 -9.37 -8.26 -11.97
CA TYR A 205 -9.80 -7.82 -10.64
C TYR A 205 -8.69 -7.28 -9.73
N PHE A 206 -7.43 -7.68 -9.90
CA PHE A 206 -6.34 -7.40 -8.95
C PHE A 206 -5.25 -6.49 -9.51
N GLU A 207 -4.75 -6.77 -10.70
CA GLU A 207 -3.57 -6.09 -11.24
C GLU A 207 -3.69 -6.01 -12.75
N ASN A 208 -3.82 -4.79 -13.27
CA ASN A 208 -3.92 -4.55 -14.72
C ASN A 208 -2.62 -3.99 -15.31
N ASN A 209 -1.60 -3.76 -14.47
CA ASN A 209 -0.31 -3.25 -14.92
C ASN A 209 0.55 -4.34 -15.56
N TYR A 210 0.39 -5.60 -15.14
CA TYR A 210 1.26 -6.71 -15.53
C TYR A 210 0.51 -7.75 -16.37
N ASP A 211 1.22 -8.34 -17.32
CA ASP A 211 0.79 -9.55 -18.02
C ASP A 211 1.45 -10.76 -17.34
N TYR A 212 0.63 -11.66 -16.80
CA TYR A 212 1.10 -12.89 -16.19
C TYR A 212 0.95 -14.06 -17.17
N LYS A 213 2.02 -14.84 -17.33
CA LYS A 213 2.06 -16.04 -18.15
C LYS A 213 2.30 -17.26 -17.26
N LEU A 214 1.36 -18.19 -17.28
CA LEU A 214 1.52 -19.49 -16.63
C LEU A 214 2.42 -20.37 -17.49
N VAL A 215 3.66 -20.60 -17.03
CA VAL A 215 4.71 -21.31 -17.78
C VAL A 215 4.65 -22.81 -17.55
N TYR A 216 4.34 -23.21 -16.31
CA TYR A 216 4.27 -24.60 -15.89
C TYR A 216 3.20 -24.75 -14.83
N LEU A 217 2.42 -25.83 -14.90
CA LEU A 217 1.35 -26.11 -13.96
C LEU A 217 1.17 -27.61 -13.75
N THR A 218 1.28 -28.06 -12.51
CA THR A 218 0.90 -29.42 -12.07
C THR A 218 -0.26 -29.36 -11.08
N SER A 219 -0.54 -30.47 -10.40
CA SER A 219 -1.50 -30.50 -9.30
C SER A 219 -0.98 -29.87 -8.00
N SER A 220 0.31 -29.53 -7.91
CA SER A 220 0.95 -29.01 -6.68
C SER A 220 1.86 -27.81 -6.90
N VAL A 221 2.27 -27.50 -8.13
CA VAL A 221 3.23 -26.43 -8.44
C VAL A 221 2.80 -25.57 -9.62
N ALA A 222 2.82 -24.26 -9.36
CA ALA A 222 2.80 -23.08 -10.22
C ALA A 222 4.18 -22.58 -10.69
N ILE A 223 4.42 -22.32 -11.98
CA ILE A 223 5.47 -21.36 -12.39
C ILE A 223 4.84 -20.26 -13.23
N VAL A 224 5.01 -19.01 -12.78
CA VAL A 224 4.39 -17.84 -13.39
C VAL A 224 5.45 -16.80 -13.72
N ASP A 225 5.45 -16.31 -14.96
CA ASP A 225 6.22 -15.15 -15.37
C ASP A 225 5.34 -13.90 -15.36
N GLY A 226 5.85 -12.78 -14.83
CA GLY A 226 5.20 -11.48 -14.85
C GLY A 226 5.98 -10.49 -15.71
N TYR A 227 5.31 -9.94 -16.71
CA TYR A 227 5.85 -8.93 -17.63
C TYR A 227 5.15 -7.60 -17.40
N GLY A 228 5.88 -6.50 -17.57
CA GLY A 228 5.23 -5.20 -17.63
C GLY A 228 4.44 -5.05 -18.90
N ARG A 229 3.18 -4.62 -18.81
CA ARG A 229 2.34 -4.45 -19.99
C ARG A 229 2.82 -3.24 -20.78
N GLY A 230 3.02 -3.41 -22.09
CA GLY A 230 3.64 -2.40 -22.96
C GLY A 230 3.01 -1.01 -22.83
N GLU A 231 1.70 -0.91 -22.95
CA GLU A 231 0.97 0.36 -22.83
C GLU A 231 1.16 1.07 -21.47
N VAL A 232 1.44 0.32 -20.40
CA VAL A 232 1.69 0.87 -19.07
C VAL A 232 3.13 1.38 -18.97
N LEU A 233 4.09 0.62 -19.50
CA LEU A 233 5.48 1.03 -19.61
C LEU A 233 5.61 2.32 -20.42
N ASP A 234 4.94 2.38 -21.58
CA ASP A 234 4.91 3.54 -22.47
C ASP A 234 4.27 4.75 -21.77
N ALA A 235 3.10 4.56 -21.14
CA ALA A 235 2.41 5.62 -20.42
C ALA A 235 3.24 6.17 -19.25
N LEU A 236 4.03 5.34 -18.58
CA LEU A 236 4.91 5.76 -17.47
C LEU A 236 6.28 6.26 -17.95
N GLY A 237 6.66 6.01 -19.21
CA GLY A 237 7.99 6.35 -19.73
C GLY A 237 9.12 5.58 -19.04
N THR A 238 8.87 4.33 -18.65
CA THR A 238 9.85 3.48 -17.94
C THR A 238 10.02 2.12 -18.61
N LYS A 239 11.19 1.51 -18.46
CA LYS A 239 11.47 0.13 -18.91
C LYS A 239 11.11 -0.92 -17.85
N ARG A 240 10.89 -0.50 -16.60
CA ARG A 240 10.63 -1.39 -15.46
C ARG A 240 9.50 -0.80 -14.64
N MET A 241 8.53 -1.63 -14.29
CA MET A 241 7.40 -1.22 -13.46
C MET A 241 7.63 -1.63 -12.00
N GLY A 242 7.01 -0.89 -11.07
CA GLY A 242 6.99 -1.24 -9.65
C GLY A 242 8.35 -1.11 -8.97
N SER A 243 8.47 -1.73 -7.79
CA SER A 243 9.71 -1.86 -7.03
C SER A 243 9.88 -3.27 -6.47
N ALA A 244 11.07 -3.58 -5.95
CA ALA A 244 11.33 -4.86 -5.26
C ALA A 244 10.33 -5.08 -4.11
N LEU A 245 9.92 -4.02 -3.40
CA LEU A 245 8.92 -4.09 -2.32
C LEU A 245 7.53 -4.47 -2.86
N THR A 246 7.12 -3.88 -3.99
CA THR A 246 5.84 -4.28 -4.62
C THR A 246 5.83 -5.75 -5.05
N CYS A 247 6.99 -6.29 -5.46
CA CYS A 247 7.14 -7.72 -5.72
C CYS A 247 6.95 -8.57 -4.45
N GLN A 248 7.38 -8.09 -3.28
CA GLN A 248 7.13 -8.79 -2.01
C GLN A 248 5.64 -8.84 -1.66
N CYS A 249 4.88 -7.76 -1.91
CA CYS A 249 3.42 -7.80 -1.78
C CYS A 249 2.80 -8.85 -2.70
N LYS A 250 3.28 -8.98 -3.94
CA LYS A 250 2.77 -9.99 -4.89
C LYS A 250 3.03 -11.42 -4.44
N ILE A 251 4.20 -11.70 -3.87
CA ILE A 251 4.50 -13.02 -3.27
C ILE A 251 3.42 -13.38 -2.24
N GLY A 252 3.09 -12.44 -1.36
CA GLY A 252 2.00 -12.58 -0.39
C GLY A 252 0.64 -12.82 -1.02
N MET A 253 0.29 -12.01 -2.02
CA MET A 253 -0.97 -12.12 -2.75
C MET A 253 -1.11 -13.50 -3.41
N PHE A 254 -0.08 -13.96 -4.14
CA PHE A 254 -0.07 -15.27 -4.79
C PHE A 254 -0.12 -16.43 -3.78
N ALA A 255 0.58 -16.30 -2.65
CA ALA A 255 0.52 -17.27 -1.56
C ALA A 255 -0.90 -17.44 -1.01
N SER A 256 -1.66 -16.35 -0.93
CA SER A 256 -3.03 -16.35 -0.36
C SER A 256 -4.11 -16.94 -1.26
N VAL A 257 -3.83 -17.24 -2.54
CA VAL A 257 -4.85 -17.73 -3.49
C VAL A 257 -5.49 -19.04 -3.02
N THR A 258 -4.72 -19.95 -2.43
CA THR A 258 -5.25 -21.22 -1.89
C THR A 258 -6.26 -21.03 -0.75
N ALA A 259 -6.20 -19.88 -0.05
CA ALA A 259 -7.05 -19.61 1.10
C ALA A 259 -8.52 -19.34 0.75
N TYR A 260 -8.82 -19.02 -0.52
CA TYR A 260 -10.21 -18.98 -1.00
C TYR A 260 -10.92 -20.34 -0.81
N LYS A 261 -10.17 -21.45 -0.77
CA LYS A 261 -10.68 -22.80 -0.48
C LYS A 261 -10.52 -23.25 0.97
N HIS A 262 -10.23 -22.33 1.89
CA HIS A 262 -9.90 -22.65 3.29
C HIS A 262 -8.76 -23.69 3.40
N LEU A 263 -7.75 -23.52 2.54
CA LEU A 263 -6.51 -24.29 2.55
C LEU A 263 -5.36 -23.39 3.02
N PRO A 264 -4.27 -23.97 3.55
CA PRO A 264 -3.09 -23.21 3.92
C PRO A 264 -2.51 -22.44 2.74
N PHE A 265 -1.85 -21.31 3.03
CA PHE A 265 -1.21 -20.49 2.00
C PHE A 265 -0.14 -21.29 1.26
N ALA A 266 -0.02 -21.05 -0.05
CA ALA A 266 1.05 -21.60 -0.85
C ALA A 266 2.40 -20.99 -0.46
N LYS A 267 3.48 -21.75 -0.61
CA LYS A 267 4.84 -21.21 -0.51
C LYS A 267 5.22 -20.59 -1.85
N VAL A 268 5.54 -19.31 -1.87
CA VAL A 268 5.92 -18.59 -3.10
C VAL A 268 7.37 -18.15 -3.02
N THR A 269 8.15 -18.47 -4.05
CA THR A 269 9.56 -18.05 -4.17
C THR A 269 9.74 -17.25 -5.46
N GLU A 270 10.30 -16.04 -5.35
CA GLU A 270 10.70 -15.26 -6.52
C GLU A 270 12.12 -15.64 -6.97
N VAL A 271 12.23 -16.28 -8.13
CA VAL A 271 13.51 -16.76 -8.67
C VAL A 271 14.14 -15.82 -9.70
N ARG A 272 13.35 -14.89 -10.27
CA ARG A 272 13.79 -13.80 -11.16
C ARG A 272 13.02 -12.54 -10.87
N CYS A 273 13.64 -11.38 -11.04
CA CYS A 273 13.02 -10.08 -10.79
C CYS A 273 13.57 -8.99 -11.71
N VAL A 274 12.68 -8.22 -12.35
CA VAL A 274 13.10 -7.10 -13.22
C VAL A 274 13.90 -6.05 -12.47
N HIS A 275 13.68 -5.89 -11.16
CA HIS A 275 14.44 -4.97 -10.31
C HIS A 275 15.86 -5.45 -10.03
N ARG A 276 16.16 -6.74 -10.25
CA ARG A 276 17.52 -7.32 -10.25
C ARG A 276 18.17 -7.35 -11.64
N GLY A 277 17.50 -6.83 -12.66
CA GLY A 277 18.01 -6.80 -14.04
C GLY A 277 17.55 -7.97 -14.91
N ASP A 278 16.73 -8.88 -14.39
CA ASP A 278 16.12 -9.94 -15.19
C ASP A 278 15.13 -9.37 -16.22
N PRO A 279 14.85 -10.08 -17.33
CA PRO A 279 13.87 -9.62 -18.32
C PRO A 279 12.42 -9.67 -17.84
N PHE A 280 12.12 -10.46 -16.80
CA PHE A 280 10.78 -10.62 -16.22
C PHE A 280 10.88 -11.09 -14.76
N CYS A 281 9.79 -10.94 -14.01
CA CYS A 281 9.69 -11.57 -12.69
C CYS A 281 9.21 -13.01 -12.83
N ARG A 282 9.81 -13.97 -12.11
CA ARG A 282 9.36 -15.37 -12.09
C ARG A 282 9.07 -15.84 -10.68
N TYR A 283 7.88 -16.39 -10.50
CA TYR A 283 7.37 -16.89 -9.23
C TYR A 283 7.15 -18.40 -9.32
N VAL A 284 7.72 -19.14 -8.38
CA VAL A 284 7.44 -20.57 -8.14
C VAL A 284 6.45 -20.65 -6.99
N ILE A 285 5.27 -21.17 -7.24
CA ILE A 285 4.15 -21.27 -6.29
C ILE A 285 3.95 -22.74 -5.95
N ASP A 286 4.42 -23.16 -4.78
CA ASP A 286 4.24 -24.50 -4.25
C ASP A 286 3.00 -24.56 -3.35
N PHE A 287 1.97 -25.26 -3.83
CA PHE A 287 0.72 -25.50 -3.13
C PHE A 287 0.51 -26.99 -2.84
N SER A 288 1.60 -27.78 -2.77
CA SER A 288 1.59 -29.21 -2.45
C SER A 288 0.88 -29.52 -1.13
N HIS A 289 1.12 -28.72 -0.09
CA HIS A 289 0.47 -28.90 1.21
C HIS A 289 -1.05 -28.69 1.12
N GLY A 290 -1.50 -27.63 0.45
CA GLY A 290 -2.92 -27.39 0.19
C GLY A 290 -3.54 -28.50 -0.65
N HIS A 291 -2.83 -29.00 -1.66
CA HIS A 291 -3.29 -30.09 -2.51
C HIS A 291 -3.48 -31.40 -1.74
N ALA A 292 -2.53 -31.76 -0.86
CA ALA A 292 -2.64 -32.95 -0.02
C ALA A 292 -3.91 -32.92 0.87
N LEU A 293 -4.22 -31.75 1.44
CA LEU A 293 -5.43 -31.56 2.26
C LEU A 293 -6.72 -31.55 1.43
N GLU A 294 -6.70 -30.99 0.21
CA GLU A 294 -7.84 -31.05 -0.72
C GLU A 294 -8.19 -32.52 -1.07
N ARG A 295 -7.16 -33.37 -1.26
CA ARG A 295 -7.35 -34.80 -1.51
C ARG A 295 -7.88 -35.56 -0.30
N SER A 296 -7.38 -35.27 0.91
CA SER A 296 -7.87 -35.94 2.12
C SER A 296 -9.33 -35.60 2.40
N ARG A 297 -9.78 -34.38 2.09
CA ARG A 297 -11.18 -33.94 2.26
C ARG A 297 -12.15 -34.57 1.25
N SER A 298 -11.69 -34.89 0.05
CA SER A 298 -12.53 -35.46 -1.01
C SER A 298 -12.78 -36.97 -0.85
N GLY A 299 -12.17 -37.62 0.16
CA GLY A 299 -12.27 -39.07 0.34
C GLY A 299 -11.62 -39.88 -0.80
N LEU A 300 -10.91 -39.21 -1.71
CA LEU A 300 -10.25 -39.85 -2.84
C LEU A 300 -8.89 -40.40 -2.39
N PRO A 301 -8.59 -41.70 -2.61
CA PRO A 301 -7.29 -42.25 -2.28
C PRO A 301 -6.16 -41.51 -3.01
N PRO A 302 -4.95 -41.44 -2.45
CA PRO A 302 -3.80 -40.89 -3.14
C PRO A 302 -3.55 -41.69 -4.44
N LYS A 303 -3.74 -41.01 -5.57
CA LYS A 303 -3.35 -41.46 -6.91
C LYS A 303 -1.84 -41.41 -6.88
N VAL A 304 -1.23 -42.59 -6.85
CA VAL A 304 0.19 -42.79 -7.11
C VAL A 304 0.43 -42.30 -8.53
N SER A 305 1.03 -41.12 -8.67
CA SER A 305 1.44 -40.60 -9.97
C SER A 305 2.68 -41.37 -10.41
N VAL A 306 2.52 -42.20 -11.44
CA VAL A 306 3.65 -42.77 -12.18
C VAL A 306 4.28 -41.60 -12.95
N GLU A 307 5.45 -41.15 -12.51
CA GLU A 307 6.23 -40.17 -13.24
C GLU A 307 6.69 -40.77 -14.57
N TYR A 308 6.10 -40.32 -15.67
CA TYR A 308 6.69 -40.54 -16.99
C TYR A 308 7.88 -39.59 -17.11
N SER A 309 9.08 -40.14 -16.94
CA SER A 309 10.34 -39.49 -17.28
C SER A 309 10.37 -39.23 -18.79
N THR A 310 9.99 -38.03 -19.21
CA THR A 310 10.32 -37.54 -20.55
C THR A 310 11.78 -37.10 -20.53
N LYS A 311 12.68 -38.05 -20.80
CA LYS A 311 14.05 -37.73 -21.24
C LYS A 311 13.94 -36.83 -22.46
N SER A 312 14.29 -35.55 -22.33
CA SER A 312 14.50 -34.69 -23.51
C SER A 312 15.83 -35.09 -24.14
N GLU A 313 15.75 -35.72 -25.31
CA GLU A 313 16.89 -35.86 -26.20
C GLU A 313 17.42 -34.46 -26.55
N LYS A 314 18.72 -34.30 -26.38
CA LYS A 314 19.47 -33.13 -26.85
C LYS A 314 19.60 -33.23 -28.37
N THR A 315 19.24 -32.16 -29.07
CA THR A 315 19.78 -31.80 -30.38
C THR A 315 20.41 -30.43 -30.30
#